data_AF-A0A319CAE9-F1
#
_entry.id   AF-A0A319CAE9-F1
#
_cell.length_a   1.000
_cell.length_b   1.000
_cell.length_c   1.000
_cell.angle_alpha   90.00
_cell.angle_beta   90.00
_cell.angle_gamma   90.00
#
_symmetry.space_group_name_H-M   'P 1'
#
loop_
_entity.id
_entity.type
_entity.pdbx_description
1 polymer ?
#
loop_
_entity_poly.entity_id
_entity_poly.type
_entity_poly.pdbx_seq_one_letter_code
_entity_poly.pdbx_strand_id
1 'polypeptide(L)'
;MSLPQISAQLSPTPHPFPTCCLALSSTLITYLGKLLPTHPGFTLSIGSGSGLLEALIALRHPTVPVEGVEVSGGVNRYLEEWDLNVVQGTWDLHPRAAGAAAWMFVYPREPGLVRRYLEEFGRGAVQMVVWLGPRADWGDYVGCFEEGVWVGEELGEEEGVAGYEVCVVLRRREGLGE
;
A
#
# COMPACT_ATOMS: atom_id res chain seq x y z
N MET A 1 6.12 -11.45 -18.75
CA MET A 1 5.11 -10.59 -19.40
C MET A 1 5.46 -9.15 -19.07
N SER A 2 5.40 -8.23 -20.02
CA SER A 2 5.73 -6.82 -19.74
C SER A 2 4.61 -6.14 -18.94
N LEU A 3 4.94 -5.08 -18.20
CA LEU A 3 3.97 -4.34 -17.40
C LEU A 3 2.78 -3.80 -18.24
N PRO A 4 2.96 -3.24 -19.46
CA PRO A 4 1.83 -2.82 -20.30
C PRO A 4 0.92 -3.99 -20.73
N GLN A 5 1.49 -5.17 -21.00
CA GLN A 5 0.71 -6.36 -21.34
C GLN A 5 -0.14 -6.82 -20.15
N ILE A 6 0.41 -6.82 -18.94
CA ILE A 6 -0.32 -7.15 -17.72
C ILE A 6 -1.44 -6.13 -17.49
N SER A 7 -1.12 -4.83 -17.60
CA SER A 7 -2.09 -3.75 -17.45
C SER A 7 -3.27 -3.90 -18.42
N ALA A 8 -3.02 -4.26 -19.69
CA ALA A 8 -4.08 -4.45 -20.68
C ALA A 8 -5.00 -5.66 -20.41
N GLN A 9 -4.55 -6.62 -19.60
CA GLN A 9 -5.30 -7.84 -19.25
C GLN A 9 -6.11 -7.71 -17.95
N LEU A 10 -5.95 -6.61 -17.21
CA LEU A 10 -6.75 -6.38 -16.00
C LEU A 10 -8.24 -6.22 -16.37
N SER A 11 -9.08 -7.04 -15.74
CA SER A 11 -10.53 -6.91 -15.78
C SER A 11 -11.05 -6.07 -14.60
N PRO A 12 -12.30 -5.57 -14.67
CA PRO A 12 -12.94 -4.91 -13.53
C PRO A 12 -13.09 -5.80 -12.28
N THR A 13 -13.13 -7.12 -12.46
CA THR A 13 -13.18 -8.09 -11.36
C THR A 13 -11.77 -8.55 -10.95
N PRO A 14 -11.54 -8.81 -9.65
CA PRO A 14 -10.23 -9.22 -9.12
C PRO A 14 -9.85 -10.62 -9.56
N HIS A 15 -8.58 -10.81 -9.92
CA HIS A 15 -7.99 -12.10 -10.27
C HIS A 15 -6.60 -12.27 -9.62
N PRO A 16 -6.21 -13.49 -9.22
CA PRO A 16 -4.86 -13.76 -8.74
C PRO A 16 -3.80 -13.53 -9.84
N PHE A 17 -2.65 -12.99 -9.46
CA PHE A 17 -1.50 -12.83 -10.35
C PHE A 17 -0.26 -13.54 -9.77
N PRO A 18 0.54 -14.28 -10.58
CA PRO A 18 1.65 -15.11 -10.07
C PRO A 18 2.76 -14.41 -9.28
N THR A 19 2.78 -13.08 -9.24
CA THR A 19 3.82 -12.28 -8.55
C THR A 19 3.24 -11.27 -7.58
N CYS A 20 1.93 -11.27 -7.34
CA CYS A 20 1.28 -10.38 -6.39
C CYS A 20 0.42 -11.20 -5.43
N CYS A 21 0.56 -10.95 -4.13
CA CYS A 21 -0.26 -11.62 -3.12
C CYS A 21 -1.72 -11.20 -3.17
N LEU A 22 -1.97 -9.96 -3.63
CA LEU A 22 -3.29 -9.37 -3.79
C LEU A 22 -3.89 -9.80 -5.14
N ALA A 23 -5.18 -10.15 -5.15
CA ALA A 23 -5.92 -10.26 -6.40
C ALA A 23 -6.07 -8.86 -7.03
N LEU A 24 -5.74 -8.73 -8.31
CA LEU A 24 -5.72 -7.42 -8.98
C LEU A 24 -6.92 -7.28 -9.91
N SER A 25 -7.49 -6.08 -9.93
CA SER A 25 -8.53 -5.65 -10.87
C SER A 25 -8.23 -4.26 -11.41
N SER A 26 -8.73 -3.94 -12.60
CA SER A 26 -8.64 -2.58 -13.13
C SER A 26 -9.41 -1.58 -12.26
N THR A 27 -10.48 -2.04 -11.60
CA THR A 27 -11.29 -1.22 -10.68
C THR A 27 -10.46 -0.81 -9.47
N LEU A 28 -9.75 -1.76 -8.84
CA LEU A 28 -8.89 -1.49 -7.69
C LEU A 28 -7.73 -0.56 -8.05
N ILE A 29 -7.04 -0.80 -9.17
CA ILE A 29 -5.96 0.10 -9.62
C ILE A 29 -6.50 1.52 -9.87
N THR A 30 -7.68 1.64 -10.49
CA THR A 30 -8.33 2.94 -10.73
C THR A 30 -8.73 3.62 -9.43
N TYR A 31 -9.23 2.85 -8.46
CA TYR A 31 -9.61 3.35 -7.15
C TYR A 31 -8.39 3.88 -6.40
N LEU A 32 -7.32 3.08 -6.28
CA LEU A 32 -6.08 3.47 -5.63
C LEU A 32 -5.44 4.69 -6.31
N GLY A 33 -5.43 4.74 -7.65
CA GLY A 33 -4.92 5.90 -8.38
C GLY A 33 -5.73 7.19 -8.21
N LYS A 34 -6.98 7.12 -7.74
CA LYS A 34 -7.77 8.30 -7.35
C LYS A 34 -7.63 8.64 -5.86
N LEU A 35 -7.36 7.62 -5.05
CA LEU A 35 -7.27 7.72 -3.60
C LEU A 35 -5.92 8.29 -3.14
N LEU A 36 -4.83 7.78 -3.70
CA LEU A 36 -3.48 8.02 -3.24
C LEU A 36 -3.01 9.45 -3.56
N PRO A 37 -2.10 10.01 -2.75
CA PRO A 37 -1.58 11.36 -2.94
C PRO A 37 -0.89 11.51 -4.30
N THR A 38 -1.13 12.66 -4.93
CA THR A 38 -0.40 13.12 -6.12
C THR A 38 0.79 13.98 -5.72
N HIS A 39 1.72 14.21 -6.65
CA HIS A 39 2.82 15.16 -6.45
C HIS A 39 2.35 16.53 -5.90
N PRO A 40 3.07 17.15 -4.94
CA PRO A 40 4.39 16.74 -4.44
C PRO A 40 4.38 15.66 -3.34
N GLY A 41 3.21 15.21 -2.87
CA GLY A 41 3.09 14.09 -1.94
C GLY A 41 3.38 12.75 -2.63
N PHE A 42 3.67 11.72 -1.85
CA PHE A 42 3.90 10.37 -2.36
C PHE A 42 3.44 9.28 -1.39
N THR A 43 3.26 8.08 -1.94
CA THR A 43 2.92 6.87 -1.20
C THR A 43 4.16 5.99 -1.04
N LEU A 44 4.39 5.49 0.17
CA LEU A 44 5.39 4.45 0.42
C LEU A 44 4.70 3.09 0.62
N SER A 45 4.92 2.16 -0.31
CA SER A 45 4.43 0.78 -0.24
C SER A 45 5.43 -0.10 0.52
N ILE A 46 5.05 -0.53 1.71
CA ILE A 46 5.92 -1.28 2.63
C ILE A 46 5.69 -2.78 2.44
N GLY A 47 6.76 -3.50 2.05
CA GLY A 47 6.67 -4.90 1.65
C GLY A 47 6.19 -5.05 0.21
N SER A 48 6.75 -4.27 -0.71
CA SER A 48 6.28 -4.18 -2.11
C SER A 48 6.44 -5.48 -2.91
N GLY A 49 7.22 -6.46 -2.42
CA GLY A 49 7.39 -7.75 -3.09
C GLY A 49 7.95 -7.58 -4.50
N SER A 50 7.20 -8.03 -5.52
CA SER A 50 7.64 -7.88 -6.91
C SER A 50 7.52 -6.45 -7.44
N GLY A 51 6.83 -5.54 -6.73
CA GLY A 51 6.55 -4.18 -7.19
C GLY A 51 5.42 -4.08 -8.21
N LEU A 52 4.61 -5.14 -8.40
CA LEU A 52 3.63 -5.20 -9.50
C LEU A 52 2.47 -4.22 -9.29
N LEU A 53 1.93 -4.14 -8.07
CA LEU A 53 0.80 -3.25 -7.77
C LEU A 53 1.18 -1.79 -7.99
N GLU A 54 2.33 -1.41 -7.43
CA GLU A 54 2.90 -0.08 -7.47
C GLU A 54 3.17 0.36 -8.90
N ALA A 55 3.82 -0.51 -9.69
CA ALA A 55 4.12 -0.23 -11.08
C ALA A 55 2.83 -0.11 -11.93
N LEU A 56 1.79 -0.90 -11.65
CA LEU A 56 0.50 -0.78 -12.33
C LEU A 56 -0.22 0.54 -12.01
N ILE A 57 -0.15 0.99 -10.75
CA ILE A 57 -0.67 2.31 -10.34
C ILE A 57 0.10 3.41 -11.07
N ALA A 58 1.43 3.42 -11.02
CA ALA A 58 2.26 4.42 -11.67
C ALA A 58 2.05 4.46 -13.20
N LEU A 59 1.89 3.30 -13.85
CA LEU A 59 1.63 3.21 -15.28
C LEU A 59 0.26 3.82 -15.67
N ARG A 60 -0.78 3.59 -14.88
CA ARG A 60 -2.14 4.08 -15.18
C ARG A 60 -2.41 5.49 -14.64
N HIS A 61 -1.66 5.91 -13.63
CA HIS A 61 -1.82 7.15 -12.89
C HIS A 61 -0.45 7.81 -12.68
N PRO A 62 0.17 8.37 -13.74
CA PRO A 62 1.56 8.86 -13.69
C PRO A 62 1.77 10.06 -12.77
N THR A 63 0.71 10.70 -12.28
CA THR A 63 0.77 11.78 -11.29
C THR A 63 0.73 11.29 -9.84
N VAL A 64 0.58 9.99 -9.62
CA VAL A 64 0.51 9.32 -8.32
C VAL A 64 1.83 8.60 -8.08
N PRO A 65 2.80 9.24 -7.41
CA PRO A 65 4.09 8.61 -7.13
C PRO A 65 3.94 7.55 -6.03
N VAL A 66 4.45 6.36 -6.31
CA VAL A 66 4.47 5.21 -5.39
C VAL A 66 5.87 4.64 -5.35
N GLU A 67 6.47 4.62 -4.17
CA GLU A 67 7.78 4.04 -3.91
C GLU A 67 7.63 2.74 -3.13
N GLY A 68 8.38 1.70 -3.47
CA GLY A 68 8.39 0.42 -2.76
C GLY A 68 9.46 0.35 -1.68
N VAL A 69 9.21 -0.43 -0.63
CA VAL A 69 10.21 -0.89 0.35
C VAL A 69 10.20 -2.40 0.35
N GLU A 70 11.37 -3.02 0.18
CA GLU A 70 11.53 -4.48 0.19
C GLU A 70 12.85 -4.90 0.85
N VAL A 71 12.88 -6.08 1.47
CA VAL A 71 14.08 -6.63 2.13
C VAL A 71 15.13 -7.06 1.10
N SER A 72 14.68 -7.53 -0.06
CA SER A 72 15.57 -8.00 -1.12
C SER A 72 15.21 -7.40 -2.47
N GLY A 73 16.12 -6.60 -3.02
CA GLY A 73 15.98 -6.08 -4.38
C GLY A 73 15.85 -7.16 -5.45
N GLY A 74 16.27 -8.40 -5.18
CA GLY A 74 16.10 -9.54 -6.09
C GLY A 74 14.66 -10.05 -6.23
N VAL A 75 13.75 -9.63 -5.36
CA VAL A 75 12.31 -9.95 -5.45
C VAL A 75 11.60 -9.00 -6.42
N ASN A 76 12.01 -7.72 -6.44
CA ASN A 76 11.45 -6.72 -7.33
C ASN A 76 11.62 -7.11 -8.80
N ARG A 77 10.58 -6.88 -9.61
CA ARG A 77 10.57 -7.15 -11.05
C ARG A 77 10.05 -5.99 -11.88
N TYR A 78 9.32 -5.05 -11.26
CA TYR A 78 8.51 -4.07 -11.97
C TYR A 78 8.80 -2.63 -11.56
N LEU A 79 9.27 -2.36 -10.34
CA LEU A 79 9.69 -1.01 -9.96
C LEU A 79 11.06 -0.68 -10.55
N GLU A 80 11.22 0.57 -10.96
CA GLU A 80 12.51 1.14 -11.32
C GLU A 80 13.39 1.28 -10.07
N GLU A 81 14.71 1.32 -10.26
CA GLU A 81 15.67 1.40 -9.14
C GLU A 81 15.42 2.63 -8.25
N TRP A 82 15.02 3.75 -8.85
CA TRP A 82 14.75 5.01 -8.13
C TRP A 82 13.49 4.97 -7.28
N ASP A 83 12.55 4.07 -7.60
CA ASP A 83 11.30 3.90 -6.88
C ASP A 83 11.39 2.74 -5.87
N LEU A 84 12.54 2.05 -5.79
CA LEU A 84 12.76 0.93 -4.88
C LEU A 84 13.71 1.31 -3.73
N ASN A 85 13.22 1.13 -2.52
CA ASN A 85 14.00 1.28 -1.29
C ASN A 85 14.28 -0.11 -0.69
N VAL A 86 15.54 -0.42 -0.35
CA VAL A 86 15.93 -1.73 0.17
C VAL A 86 16.29 -1.65 1.65
N VAL A 87 15.72 -2.55 2.46
CA VAL A 87 16.03 -2.71 3.89
C VAL A 87 16.75 -4.03 4.18
N GLN A 88 17.41 -4.18 5.33
CA GLN A 88 18.25 -5.36 5.60
C GLN A 88 17.47 -6.53 6.22
N GLY A 89 16.28 -6.27 6.78
CA GLY A 89 15.46 -7.26 7.44
C GLY A 89 13.97 -6.98 7.35
N THR A 90 13.18 -8.03 7.56
CA THR A 90 11.69 -7.98 7.54
C THR A 90 11.11 -6.97 8.53
N TRP A 91 11.88 -6.60 9.55
CA TRP A 91 11.49 -5.73 10.64
C TRP A 91 12.09 -4.33 10.58
N ASP A 92 12.88 -4.07 9.54
CA ASP A 92 13.55 -2.80 9.39
C ASP A 92 12.58 -1.74 8.88
N LEU A 93 12.77 -0.52 9.38
CA LEU A 93 12.00 0.64 8.96
C LEU A 93 12.80 1.43 7.94
N HIS A 94 12.13 1.97 6.91
CA HIS A 94 12.79 2.83 5.95
C HIS A 94 12.51 4.32 6.25
N PRO A 95 13.53 5.20 6.33
CA PRO A 95 13.36 6.60 6.75
C PRO A 95 12.51 7.44 5.77
N ARG A 96 12.32 6.97 4.52
CA ARG A 96 11.39 7.62 3.57
C ARG A 96 9.96 7.70 4.11
N ALA A 97 9.58 6.81 5.03
CA ALA A 97 8.26 6.83 5.65
C ALA A 97 7.96 8.14 6.38
N ALA A 98 8.97 8.81 6.95
CA ALA A 98 8.80 10.09 7.64
C ALA A 98 8.25 11.20 6.73
N GLY A 99 8.58 11.15 5.43
CA GLY A 99 8.18 12.14 4.43
C GLY A 99 7.01 11.72 3.54
N ALA A 100 6.56 10.47 3.63
CA ALA A 100 5.47 9.98 2.81
C ALA A 100 4.11 10.50 3.31
N ALA A 101 3.28 10.99 2.40
CA ALA A 101 1.94 11.48 2.72
C ALA A 101 0.96 10.33 2.94
N ALA A 102 1.22 9.18 2.31
CA ALA A 102 0.50 7.94 2.53
C ALA A 102 1.44 6.75 2.69
N TRP A 103 1.03 5.76 3.46
CA TRP A 103 1.65 4.44 3.49
C TRP A 103 0.68 3.40 2.95
N MET A 104 1.22 2.38 2.29
CA MET A 104 0.46 1.22 1.85
C MET A 104 1.12 -0.04 2.40
N PHE A 105 0.35 -0.87 3.11
CA PHE A 105 0.76 -2.19 3.57
C PHE A 105 -0.05 -3.23 2.79
N VAL A 106 0.63 -4.06 2.00
CA VAL A 106 -0.01 -5.08 1.17
C VAL A 106 0.42 -6.44 1.66
N TYR A 107 -0.53 -7.24 2.15
CA TYR A 107 -0.27 -8.53 2.78
C TYR A 107 0.87 -8.46 3.81
N PRO A 108 0.83 -7.50 4.77
CA PRO A 108 1.84 -7.48 5.83
C PRO A 108 1.82 -8.83 6.57
N ARG A 109 3.00 -9.32 6.94
CA ARG A 109 3.13 -10.65 7.58
C ARG A 109 2.66 -10.67 9.01
N GLU A 110 2.89 -9.59 9.74
CA GLU A 110 2.45 -9.48 11.13
C GLU A 110 2.23 -8.04 11.59
N PRO A 111 1.34 -7.82 12.57
CA PRO A 111 0.97 -6.49 13.07
C PRO A 111 2.13 -5.68 13.66
N GLY A 112 3.17 -6.35 14.18
CA GLY A 112 4.30 -5.68 14.82
C GLY A 112 5.02 -4.67 13.91
N LEU A 113 5.14 -4.98 12.61
CA LEU A 113 5.81 -4.07 11.66
C LEU A 113 5.03 -2.77 11.51
N VAL A 114 3.70 -2.87 11.39
CA VAL A 114 2.80 -1.72 11.30
C VAL A 114 2.93 -0.85 12.55
N ARG A 115 2.94 -1.45 13.74
CA ARG A 115 3.15 -0.71 15.00
C ARG A 115 4.46 0.06 15.00
N ARG A 116 5.57 -0.57 14.59
CA ARG A 116 6.88 0.09 14.56
C ARG A 116 6.93 1.28 13.60
N TYR A 117 6.31 1.17 12.42
CA TYR A 117 6.18 2.31 11.50
C TYR A 117 5.35 3.44 12.12
N LEU A 118 4.23 3.13 12.75
CA LEU A 118 3.36 4.12 13.41
C LEU A 118 4.06 4.80 14.62
N GLU A 119 4.76 4.03 15.45
CA GLU A 119 5.52 4.54 16.59
C GLU A 119 6.65 5.49 16.16
N GLU A 120 7.42 5.10 15.16
CA GLU A 120 8.59 5.87 14.71
C GLU A 120 8.19 7.07 13.84
N PHE A 121 7.26 6.89 12.90
CA PHE A 121 6.98 7.88 11.85
C PHE A 121 5.52 8.36 11.79
N GLY A 122 4.61 7.76 12.56
CA GLY A 122 3.16 8.00 12.45
C GLY A 122 2.73 9.42 12.84
N ARG A 123 3.60 10.15 13.55
CA ARG A 123 3.41 11.57 13.87
C ARG A 123 3.95 12.52 12.80
N GLY A 124 4.61 12.00 11.77
CA GLY A 124 5.21 12.76 10.67
C GLY A 124 4.21 13.18 9.60
N ALA A 125 4.65 13.13 8.34
CA ALA A 125 3.88 13.63 7.20
C ALA A 125 2.65 12.78 6.84
N VAL A 126 2.60 11.52 7.29
CA VAL A 126 1.55 10.57 6.91
C VAL A 126 0.17 11.04 7.36
N GLN A 127 -0.76 11.11 6.40
CA GLN A 127 -2.18 11.42 6.62
C GLN A 127 -3.09 10.25 6.26
N MET A 128 -2.57 9.27 5.53
CA MET A 128 -3.31 8.11 5.06
C MET A 128 -2.50 6.83 5.22
N VAL A 129 -3.14 5.78 5.73
CA VAL A 129 -2.61 4.42 5.66
C VAL A 129 -3.61 3.58 4.90
N VAL A 130 -3.15 2.86 3.88
CA VAL A 130 -3.92 1.87 3.14
C VAL A 130 -3.43 0.50 3.55
N TRP A 131 -4.32 -0.32 4.11
CA TRP A 131 -4.04 -1.71 4.44
C TRP A 131 -4.80 -2.61 3.46
N LEU A 132 -4.10 -3.54 2.82
CA LEU A 132 -4.65 -4.46 1.83
C LEU A 132 -4.24 -5.87 2.20
N GLY A 133 -5.20 -6.78 2.39
CA GLY A 133 -4.89 -8.14 2.80
C GLY A 133 -6.13 -9.02 2.98
N PRO A 134 -5.96 -10.25 3.50
CA PRO A 134 -7.08 -11.13 3.77
C PRO A 134 -8.03 -10.50 4.79
N ARG A 135 -9.33 -10.57 4.54
CA ARG A 135 -10.35 -10.07 5.47
C ARG A 135 -10.24 -10.71 6.86
N ALA A 136 -9.87 -11.98 6.92
CA ALA A 136 -9.70 -12.71 8.17
C ALA A 136 -8.59 -12.14 9.06
N ASP A 137 -7.57 -11.52 8.45
CA ASP A 137 -6.39 -11.05 9.16
C ASP A 137 -6.58 -9.64 9.72
N TRP A 138 -7.50 -8.83 9.14
CA TRP A 138 -7.70 -7.43 9.52
C TRP A 138 -7.92 -7.22 11.02
N GLY A 139 -8.62 -8.15 11.69
CA GLY A 139 -8.85 -8.11 13.14
C GLY A 139 -7.57 -8.08 13.99
N ASP A 140 -6.46 -8.63 13.48
CA ASP A 140 -5.16 -8.60 14.17
C ASP A 140 -4.42 -7.26 14.00
N TYR A 141 -4.78 -6.50 12.96
CA TYR A 141 -4.16 -5.22 12.60
C TYR A 141 -4.92 -4.00 13.07
N VAL A 142 -6.24 -4.08 13.27
CA VAL A 142 -7.05 -2.92 13.68
C VAL A 142 -6.50 -2.28 14.96
N GLY A 143 -6.03 -3.09 15.92
CA GLY A 143 -5.42 -2.61 17.16
C GLY A 143 -4.01 -2.01 17.04
N CYS A 144 -3.45 -1.91 15.82
CA CYS A 144 -2.23 -1.12 15.58
C CYS A 144 -2.53 0.37 15.50
N PHE A 145 -3.75 0.76 15.14
CA PHE A 145 -4.13 2.13 14.90
C PHE A 145 -4.82 2.72 16.12
N GLU A 146 -4.27 3.81 16.67
CA GLU A 146 -4.82 4.45 17.86
C GLU A 146 -6.27 4.93 17.63
N GLU A 147 -7.19 4.47 18.48
CA GLU A 147 -8.59 4.91 18.45
C GLU A 147 -8.68 6.43 18.60
N GLY A 148 -9.46 7.06 17.72
CA GLY A 148 -9.67 8.51 17.73
C GLY A 148 -8.60 9.32 16.97
N VAL A 149 -7.44 8.73 16.66
CA VAL A 149 -6.42 9.33 15.78
C VAL A 149 -6.63 8.91 14.33
N TRP A 150 -6.91 7.63 14.10
CA TRP A 150 -7.15 7.09 12.77
C TRP A 150 -8.62 6.71 12.60
N VAL A 151 -9.23 7.16 11.51
CA VAL A 151 -10.60 6.81 11.12
C VAL A 151 -10.52 5.89 9.91
N GLY A 152 -10.98 4.66 10.07
CA GLY A 152 -10.94 3.62 9.04
C GLY A 152 -12.25 3.49 8.28
N GLU A 153 -12.14 3.28 6.97
CA GLU A 153 -13.21 2.83 6.08
C GLU A 153 -12.80 1.49 5.45
N GLU A 154 -13.64 0.46 5.56
CA GLU A 154 -13.44 -0.81 4.89
C GLU A 154 -14.10 -0.80 3.51
N LEU A 155 -13.36 -1.27 2.52
CA LEU A 155 -13.77 -1.35 1.12
C LEU A 155 -13.68 -2.80 0.64
N GLY A 156 -14.50 -3.13 -0.35
CA GLY A 156 -14.74 -4.51 -0.76
C GLY A 156 -14.91 -4.68 -2.26
N GLU A 157 -15.85 -5.51 -2.64
CA GLU A 157 -16.03 -5.95 -4.03
C GLU A 157 -16.41 -4.81 -4.98
N GLU A 158 -17.09 -3.76 -4.49
CA GLU A 158 -17.45 -2.59 -5.29
C GLU A 158 -16.21 -1.81 -5.77
N GLU A 159 -15.15 -1.78 -4.95
CA GLU A 159 -13.85 -1.19 -5.29
C GLU A 159 -12.94 -2.16 -6.04
N GLY A 160 -13.45 -3.35 -6.38
CA GLY A 160 -12.71 -4.37 -7.11
C GLY A 160 -11.71 -5.17 -6.27
N VAL A 161 -11.91 -5.23 -4.95
CA VAL A 161 -11.19 -6.10 -4.02
C VAL A 161 -11.82 -7.50 -4.06
N ALA A 162 -11.04 -8.58 -3.93
CA ALA A 162 -11.62 -9.92 -3.87
C ALA A 162 -12.47 -10.11 -2.61
N GLY A 163 -13.54 -10.92 -2.67
CA GLY A 163 -14.45 -11.08 -1.53
C GLY A 163 -13.81 -11.66 -0.25
N TYR A 164 -12.65 -12.31 -0.37
CA TYR A 164 -11.85 -12.81 0.76
C TYR A 164 -10.75 -11.82 1.22
N GLU A 165 -10.59 -10.70 0.52
CA GLU A 165 -9.68 -9.60 0.85
C GLU A 165 -10.48 -8.40 1.37
N VAL A 166 -9.76 -7.43 1.94
CA VAL A 166 -10.31 -6.12 2.32
C VAL A 166 -9.25 -5.05 2.04
N CYS A 167 -9.71 -3.89 1.58
CA CYS A 167 -8.91 -2.68 1.56
C CYS A 167 -9.42 -1.77 2.67
N VAL A 168 -8.57 -1.43 3.63
CA VAL A 168 -8.91 -0.50 4.71
C VAL A 168 -8.16 0.78 4.48
N VAL A 169 -8.92 1.86 4.34
CA VAL A 169 -8.37 3.21 4.21
C VAL A 169 -8.50 3.90 5.54
N LEU A 170 -7.35 4.11 6.20
CA LEU A 170 -7.26 4.85 7.45
C LEU A 170 -6.83 6.28 7.16
N ARG A 171 -7.60 7.23 7.65
CA ARG A 171 -7.29 8.66 7.58
C ARG A 171 -6.98 9.19 8.96
N ARG A 172 -5.93 9.99 9.05
CA ARG A 172 -5.64 10.73 10.27
C ARG A 172 -6.77 11.74 10.48
N ARG A 173 -7.33 11.77 11.68
CA ARG A 173 -8.33 12.76 12.06
C ARG A 173 -7.66 14.13 12.11
N GLU A 174 -8.20 15.09 11.39
CA GLU A 174 -7.75 16.48 11.54
C GLU A 174 -8.23 17.01 12.91
N GLY A 175 -7.27 17.36 13.76
CA GLY A 175 -7.48 18.09 15.02
C GLY A 175 -7.18 17.30 16.31
N LEU A 176 -5.97 17.47 16.84
CA LEU A 176 -5.66 17.99 18.19
C LEU A 176 -4.13 18.22 18.29
N GLY A 177 -3.74 19.49 18.47
CA GLY A 177 -2.37 20.03 18.42
C GLY A 177 -2.38 21.26 17.49
N GLU A 178 -2.69 22.48 17.94
CA GLU A 178 -2.07 23.25 19.06
C GLU A 178 -0.54 23.32 18.96
#